data_AF-A0AAW9DCW1-F1
#
_entry.id   AF-A0AAW9DCW1-F1
#
_cell.length_a   1.000
_cell.length_b   1.000
_cell.length_c   1.000
_cell.angle_alpha   90.00
_cell.angle_beta   90.00
_cell.angle_gamma   90.00
#
_symmetry.space_group_name_H-M   'P 1'
#
loop_
_entity.id
_entity.type
_entity.pdbx_description
1 polymer ?
#
loop_
_entity_poly.entity_id
_entity_poly.type
_entity_poly.pdbx_seq_one_letter_code
_entity_poly.pdbx_strand_id
1 'polypeptide(L)'
;MINIKLELKNVVEQTMIPESKAFLDELNELISSNNACDDDIEAKKDMESFLQELNTILNAIEKDEITDEQAADIYEKIIIMLQEHEDEE
;
A
#
# COMPACT_ATOMS: atom_id res chain seq x y z
N MET A 1 -6.48 14.07 21.13
CA MET A 1 -5.59 12.91 21.30
C MET A 1 -5.50 12.28 19.92
N ILE A 2 -4.37 12.49 19.24
CA ILE A 2 -4.15 11.88 17.93
C ILE A 2 -4.00 10.38 18.18
N ASN A 3 -4.79 9.56 17.50
CA ASN A 3 -4.66 8.11 17.55
C ASN A 3 -3.86 7.69 16.33
N ILE A 4 -2.56 7.48 16.50
CA ILE A 4 -1.64 7.14 15.41
C ILE A 4 -2.06 5.86 14.67
N LYS A 5 -2.70 4.90 15.35
CA LYS A 5 -3.28 3.71 14.70
C LYS A 5 -4.44 4.07 13.76
N LEU A 6 -5.22 5.09 14.10
CA LEU A 6 -6.29 5.59 13.23
C LEU A 6 -5.72 6.34 12.03
N GLU A 7 -4.66 7.14 12.21
CA GLU A 7 -3.99 7.82 11.09
C GLU A 7 -3.35 6.81 10.13
N LEU A 8 -2.64 5.82 10.66
CA LEU A 8 -2.10 4.69 9.89
C LEU A 8 -3.19 3.93 9.14
N LYS A 9 -4.28 3.58 9.82
CA LYS A 9 -5.42 2.92 9.18
C LYS A 9 -5.98 3.76 8.04
N ASN A 10 -6.19 5.05 8.27
CA ASN A 10 -6.76 5.95 7.27
C ASN A 10 -5.87 6.09 6.03
N VAL A 11 -4.55 6.30 6.18
CA VAL A 11 -3.67 6.42 5.01
C VAL A 11 -3.59 5.11 4.23
N VAL A 12 -3.58 3.97 4.91
CA VAL A 12 -3.58 2.66 4.25
C VAL A 12 -4.89 2.42 3.49
N GLU A 13 -6.05 2.68 4.11
CA GLU A 13 -7.36 2.41 3.51
C GLU A 13 -7.76 3.41 2.42
N GLN A 14 -7.43 4.69 2.59
CA GLN A 14 -7.92 5.78 1.74
C GLN A 14 -6.94 6.16 0.62
N THR A 15 -5.65 5.84 0.77
CA THR A 15 -4.61 6.23 -0.20
C THR A 15 -3.92 4.99 -0.76
N MET A 16 -3.17 4.26 0.08
CA MET A 16 -2.28 3.18 -0.39
C MET A 16 -3.04 2.04 -1.09
N ILE A 17 -4.09 1.49 -0.47
CA ILE A 17 -4.85 0.38 -1.06
C ILE A 17 -5.53 0.80 -2.37
N PRO A 18 -6.25 1.94 -2.45
CA PRO A 18 -6.81 2.43 -3.71
C PRO A 18 -5.78 2.60 -4.83
N GLU A 19 -4.64 3.24 -4.55
CA GLU A 19 -3.59 3.47 -5.54
C GLU A 19 -2.96 2.16 -6.03
N SER A 20 -2.60 1.27 -5.10
CA SER A 20 -2.08 -0.06 -5.45
C SER A 20 -3.07 -0.88 -6.27
N LYS A 21 -4.38 -0.78 -6.01
CA LYS A 21 -5.41 -1.43 -6.81
C LYS A 21 -5.53 -0.82 -8.20
N ALA A 22 -5.48 0.50 -8.32
CA ALA A 22 -5.52 1.17 -9.61
C ALA A 22 -4.34 0.73 -10.50
N PHE A 23 -3.13 0.71 -9.94
CA PHE A 23 -1.95 0.21 -10.66
C PHE A 23 -2.08 -1.28 -11.04
N LEU A 24 -2.63 -2.11 -10.14
CA LEU A 24 -2.88 -3.52 -10.44
C LEU A 24 -3.88 -3.68 -11.60
N ASP A 25 -4.91 -2.84 -11.65
CA ASP A 25 -5.90 -2.84 -12.73
C ASP A 25 -5.25 -2.45 -14.07
N GLU A 26 -4.37 -1.45 -14.10
CA GLU A 26 -3.59 -1.09 -15.29
C GLU A 26 -2.71 -2.25 -15.78
N LEU A 27 -2.00 -2.93 -14.88
CA LEU A 27 -1.21 -4.10 -15.22
C LEU A 27 -2.08 -5.24 -15.76
N ASN A 28 -3.27 -5.46 -15.18
CA ASN A 28 -4.21 -6.46 -15.67
C ASN A 28 -4.72 -6.12 -17.09
N GLU A 29 -4.91 -4.84 -17.41
CA GLU A 29 -5.27 -4.41 -18.77
C GLU A 29 -4.13 -4.65 -19.77
N LEU A 30 -2.86 -4.38 -19.39
CA LEU A 30 -1.69 -4.69 -20.21
C LEU A 30 -1.57 -6.19 -20.50
N ILE A 31 -1.78 -7.03 -19.48
CA ILE A 31 -1.74 -8.49 -19.61
C ILE A 31 -2.89 -8.98 -20.49
N SER A 32 -4.10 -8.49 -20.24
CA SER A 32 -5.30 -8.87 -21.00
C SER A 32 -5.23 -8.44 -22.47
N SER A 33 -4.56 -7.31 -22.75
CA SER A 33 -4.31 -6.82 -24.11
C SER A 33 -3.10 -7.47 -24.79
N ASN A 34 -2.43 -8.41 -24.10
CA ASN A 34 -1.23 -9.11 -24.58
C ASN A 34 -0.08 -8.16 -24.94
N ASN A 35 -0.04 -6.99 -24.28
CA ASN A 35 0.98 -5.95 -24.41
C ASN A 35 1.97 -5.94 -23.25
N ALA A 36 1.71 -6.71 -22.19
CA ALA A 36 2.60 -6.82 -21.05
C ALA A 36 3.93 -7.53 -21.41
N CYS A 37 5.02 -7.02 -20.86
CA CYS A 37 6.32 -7.68 -20.84
C CYS A 37 6.52 -8.46 -19.53
N ASP A 38 7.67 -9.15 -19.42
CA ASP A 38 8.00 -9.92 -18.21
C ASP A 38 8.07 -9.02 -16.96
N ASP A 39 8.57 -7.79 -17.11
CA ASP A 39 8.67 -6.81 -16.02
C ASP A 39 7.28 -6.41 -15.50
N ASP A 40 6.28 -6.24 -16.39
CA ASP A 40 4.90 -5.93 -16.00
C ASP A 40 4.26 -7.08 -15.21
N ILE A 41 4.59 -8.32 -15.57
CA ILE A 41 4.11 -9.52 -14.88
C ILE A 41 4.76 -9.65 -13.50
N GLU A 42 6.03 -9.26 -13.37
CA GLU A 42 6.74 -9.21 -12.09
C GLU A 42 6.17 -8.10 -11.19
N ALA A 43 6.04 -6.88 -11.73
CA ALA A 43 5.43 -5.74 -11.04
C ALA A 43 4.02 -6.06 -10.52
N LYS A 44 3.23 -6.84 -11.28
CA LYS A 44 1.91 -7.31 -10.83
C LYS A 44 2.01 -8.16 -9.57
N LYS A 45 2.95 -9.11 -9.52
CA LYS A 45 3.12 -9.99 -8.36
C LYS A 45 3.58 -9.20 -7.15
N ASP A 46 4.51 -8.27 -7.36
CA ASP A 46 5.01 -7.40 -6.29
C ASP A 46 3.89 -6.53 -5.72
N MET A 47 3.03 -5.98 -6.59
CA MET A 47 1.87 -5.21 -6.16
C MET A 47 0.82 -6.06 -5.42
N GLU A 48 0.59 -7.30 -5.85
CA GLU A 48 -0.28 -8.25 -5.13
C GLU A 48 0.28 -8.58 -3.74
N SER A 49 1.60 -8.79 -3.62
CA SER A 49 2.28 -8.98 -2.34
C SER A 49 2.20 -7.75 -1.46
N PHE A 50 2.41 -6.56 -2.01
CA PHE A 50 2.31 -5.30 -1.28
C PHE A 50 0.90 -5.07 -0.71
N LEU A 51 -0.15 -5.33 -1.50
CA LEU A 51 -1.53 -5.27 -1.03
C LEU A 51 -1.80 -6.25 0.13
N GLN A 52 -1.18 -7.43 0.13
CA GLN A 52 -1.30 -8.38 1.25
C GLN A 52 -0.63 -7.83 2.52
N GLU A 53 0.52 -7.16 2.39
CA GLU A 53 1.19 -6.52 3.51
C GLU A 53 0.35 -5.38 4.09
N LEU A 54 -0.23 -4.52 3.24
CA LEU A 54 -1.16 -3.47 3.68
C LEU A 54 -2.35 -4.03 4.45
N ASN A 55 -2.97 -5.11 3.97
CA ASN A 55 -4.05 -5.79 4.68
C ASN A 55 -3.58 -6.42 5.99
N THR A 56 -2.33 -6.88 6.07
CA THR A 56 -1.75 -7.40 7.31
C THR A 56 -1.62 -6.30 8.35
N ILE A 57 -1.19 -5.10 7.97
CA ILE A 57 -1.13 -3.92 8.84
C ILE A 57 -2.52 -3.57 9.39
N LEU A 58 -3.54 -3.52 8.53
CA LEU A 58 -4.93 -3.24 8.95
C LEU A 58 -5.44 -4.28 9.95
N ASN A 59 -5.20 -5.56 9.68
CA ASN A 59 -5.58 -6.63 10.60
C ASN A 59 -4.87 -6.52 11.95
N ALA A 60 -3.58 -6.15 11.95
CA ALA A 60 -2.82 -5.94 13.18
C ALA A 60 -3.37 -4.77 14.02
N ILE A 61 -3.80 -3.68 13.36
CA ILE A 61 -4.45 -2.54 14.02
C ILE A 61 -5.80 -2.97 14.63
N GLU A 62 -6.62 -3.67 13.86
CA GLU A 62 -7.97 -4.10 14.29
C GLU A 62 -7.94 -5.09 15.45
N LYS A 63 -6.93 -5.97 15.48
CA LYS A 63 -6.71 -6.93 16.56
C LYS A 63 -5.92 -6.36 17.74
N ASP A 64 -5.52 -5.11 17.67
CA ASP A 64 -4.66 -4.45 18.66
C ASP A 64 -3.33 -5.22 18.88
N GLU A 65 -2.78 -5.81 17.82
CA GLU A 65 -1.56 -6.61 17.81
C GLU A 65 -0.28 -5.76 17.68
N ILE A 66 -0.42 -4.46 17.43
CA ILE A 66 0.70 -3.50 17.36
C ILE A 66 0.56 -2.39 18.40
N THR A 67 1.67 -1.88 18.90
CA THR A 67 1.71 -0.72 19.79
C THR A 67 1.56 0.58 19.02
N ASP A 68 1.28 1.68 19.74
CA ASP A 68 1.26 3.02 19.14
C ASP A 68 2.63 3.43 18.56
N GLU A 69 3.72 3.00 19.19
CA GLU A 69 5.10 3.22 18.69
C GLU A 69 5.33 2.48 17.38
N GLN A 70 4.95 1.19 17.31
CA GLN A 70 5.04 0.42 16.07
C GLN A 70 4.16 1.02 14.96
N ALA A 71 2.96 1.50 15.30
CA ALA A 71 2.09 2.17 14.35
C ALA A 71 2.70 3.49 13.85
N ALA A 72 3.38 4.25 14.71
CA ALA A 72 4.08 5.47 14.33
C ALA A 72 5.22 5.18 13.34
N ASP A 73 6.06 4.16 13.62
CA ASP A 73 7.16 3.77 12.74
C ASP A 73 6.68 3.34 11.35
N ILE A 74 5.57 2.60 11.29
CA ILE A 74 4.98 2.17 10.02
C ILE A 74 4.38 3.37 9.28
N TYR A 75 3.67 4.25 10.00
CA TYR A 75 3.08 5.46 9.43
C TYR A 75 4.14 6.37 8.82
N GLU A 76 5.23 6.63 9.54
CA GLU A 76 6.34 7.45 9.03
C GLU A 76 6.91 6.90 7.73
N LYS A 77 7.12 5.58 7.65
CA LYS A 77 7.59 4.94 6.41
C LYS A 77 6.62 5.12 5.25
N ILE A 78 5.32 4.93 5.48
CA ILE A 78 4.30 5.12 4.45
C ILE A 78 4.27 6.56 3.95
N ILE A 79 4.34 7.53 4.87
CA ILE A 79 4.36 8.95 4.51
C ILE A 79 5.62 9.29 3.70
N ILE A 80 6.79 8.78 4.09
CA ILE A 80 8.03 8.97 3.31
C ILE A 80 7.87 8.40 1.90
N MET A 81 7.35 7.17 1.77
CA MET A 81 7.12 6.56 0.46
C MET A 81 6.16 7.38 -0.41
N LEU A 82 5.08 7.91 0.18
CA LEU A 82 4.12 8.77 -0.53
C LEU A 82 4.74 10.11 -0.95
N GLN A 83 5.57 10.71 -0.10
CA GLN A 83 6.28 11.96 -0.41
C GLN A 83 7.29 11.76 -1.53
N GLU A 84 8.04 10.66 -1.52
CA GLU A 84 8.98 10.32 -2.60
C GLU A 84 8.24 10.13 -3.93
N HIS A 85 7.02 9.58 -3.90
CA HIS A 85 6.16 9.46 -5.08
C HIS A 85 5.59 10.82 -5.56
N GLU A 86 5.13 11.69 -4.65
CA GLU A 86 4.61 13.02 -4.99
C GLU A 86 5.70 13.95 -5.55
N ASP A 87 6.94 13.83 -5.09
CA ASP A 87 8.07 14.66 -5.54
C ASP A 87 8.63 14.21 -6.93
N GLU A 88 8.24 13.02 -7.43
CA GLU A 88 8.64 12.50 -8.74
C GLU A 88 7.64 12.81 -9.89
N GLU A 89 6.46 13.37 -9.61
CA GLU A 89 5.49 13.88 -10.60
C GLU A 89 5.61 15.39 -10.89
#